data_AF-A0A034WDZ0-F1
#
_entry.id   AF-A0A034WDZ0-F1
#
_cell.length_a   1.000
_cell.length_b   1.000
_cell.length_c   1.000
_cell.angle_alpha   90.00
_cell.angle_beta   90.00
_cell.angle_gamma   90.00
#
_symmetry.space_group_name_H-M   'P 1'
#
loop_
_entity.id
_entity.type
_entity.pdbx_description
1 polymer ?
#
loop_
_entity_poly.entity_id
_entity_poly.type
_entity_poly.pdbx_seq_one_letter_code
_entity_poly.pdbx_strand_id
1 'polypeptide(L)'
;MNDFMVENPDLLFETNLEGVNRVKTDNNYAFLMESTSIEYHIVRECNLKKVGEPLDEKGYGIAMVKNWPYRDKFNNALLELQEQGVLARLKNKWWNEVGAGVCKKNLTAVK
;
A
#
# COMPACT_ATOMS: atom_id res chain seq x y z
N MET A 1 10.22 -17.55 -8.68
CA MET A 1 8.97 -16.77 -8.43
C MET A 1 8.26 -16.51 -9.74
N ASN A 2 8.90 -15.84 -10.72
CA ASN A 2 8.28 -15.55 -12.01
C ASN A 2 7.73 -16.81 -12.71
N ASP A 3 8.55 -17.84 -12.89
CA ASP A 3 8.16 -19.04 -13.65
C ASP A 3 6.96 -19.77 -13.03
N PHE A 4 6.94 -19.88 -11.69
CA PHE A 4 5.80 -20.44 -10.95
C PHE A 4 4.50 -19.66 -11.18
N MET A 5 4.55 -18.32 -11.17
CA MET A 5 3.35 -17.50 -11.39
C MET A 5 2.87 -17.57 -12.85
N VAL A 6 3.78 -17.74 -13.81
CA VAL A 6 3.44 -17.94 -15.23
C VAL A 6 2.75 -19.29 -15.45
N GLU A 7 3.18 -20.33 -14.74
CA GLU A 7 2.56 -21.66 -14.81
C GLU A 7 1.19 -21.73 -14.09
N ASN A 8 0.88 -20.78 -13.21
CA ASN A 8 -0.35 -20.74 -12.41
C ASN A 8 -1.09 -19.40 -12.60
N PRO A 9 -1.69 -19.17 -13.80
CA PRO A 9 -2.32 -17.89 -14.14
C PRO A 9 -3.58 -17.59 -13.33
N ASP A 10 -4.20 -18.58 -12.71
CA ASP A 10 -5.32 -18.43 -11.78
C ASP A 10 -4.93 -17.71 -10.48
N LEU A 11 -3.63 -17.63 -10.18
CA LEU A 11 -3.08 -16.85 -9.05
C LEU A 11 -2.79 -15.39 -9.43
N LEU A 12 -2.94 -15.03 -10.71
CA LEU A 12 -2.76 -13.67 -11.22
C LEU A 12 -4.13 -12.99 -11.34
N PHE A 13 -4.43 -12.12 -10.39
CA PHE A 13 -5.66 -11.34 -10.41
C PHE A 13 -5.53 -10.08 -11.25
N GLU A 14 -6.64 -9.68 -11.89
CA GLU A 14 -6.72 -8.42 -12.65
C GLU A 14 -6.70 -7.21 -11.70
N THR A 15 -7.25 -7.36 -10.50
CA THR A 15 -7.29 -6.29 -9.50
C THR A 15 -6.75 -6.72 -8.13
N ASN A 16 -6.16 -5.76 -7.42
CA ASN A 16 -5.71 -5.97 -6.04
C ASN A 16 -6.85 -6.39 -5.10
N LEU A 17 -8.08 -5.91 -5.36
CA LEU A 17 -9.24 -6.21 -4.51
C LEU A 17 -9.62 -7.69 -4.58
N GLU A 18 -9.52 -8.31 -5.75
CA GLU A 18 -9.74 -9.76 -5.92
C GLU A 18 -8.71 -10.57 -5.11
N GLY A 19 -7.43 -10.20 -5.18
CA GLY A 19 -6.38 -10.82 -4.38
C GLY A 19 -6.61 -10.67 -2.87
N VAL A 20 -7.03 -9.48 -2.42
CA VAL A 20 -7.42 -9.25 -1.01
C VAL A 20 -8.62 -10.11 -0.61
N ASN A 21 -9.65 -10.20 -1.45
CA ASN A 21 -10.82 -11.04 -1.18
C ASN A 21 -10.47 -12.53 -1.14
N ARG A 22 -9.52 -12.99 -1.98
CA ARG A 22 -9.02 -14.36 -1.92
C ARG A 22 -8.34 -14.65 -0.59
N VAL A 23 -7.47 -13.77 -0.11
CA VAL A 23 -6.83 -13.91 1.22
C VAL A 23 -7.86 -13.93 2.35
N LYS A 24 -8.96 -13.17 2.23
CA LYS A 24 -10.04 -13.16 3.24
C LYS A 24 -10.84 -14.47 3.29
N THR A 25 -10.89 -15.21 2.18
CA THR A 25 -11.71 -16.44 2.06
C THR A 25 -10.89 -17.71 2.23
N ASP A 26 -9.60 -17.67 1.90
CA ASP A 26 -8.68 -18.80 1.95
C ASP A 26 -7.56 -18.54 2.97
N ASN A 27 -7.63 -19.22 4.12
CA ASN A 27 -6.66 -19.10 5.22
C ASN A 27 -5.26 -19.67 4.88
N ASN A 28 -5.10 -20.37 3.74
CA ASN A 28 -3.83 -20.92 3.29
C ASN A 28 -3.27 -20.21 2.05
N TYR A 29 -3.74 -18.99 1.79
CA TYR A 29 -3.28 -18.17 0.68
C TYR A 29 -2.65 -16.86 1.17
N ALA A 30 -1.56 -16.45 0.51
CA ALA A 30 -0.93 -15.16 0.71
C ALA A 30 -0.82 -14.44 -0.63
N PHE A 31 -1.08 -13.12 -0.62
CA PHE A 31 -1.07 -12.30 -1.81
C PHE A 31 0.08 -11.29 -1.75
N LEU A 32 0.87 -11.23 -2.83
CA LEU A 32 1.90 -10.20 -2.98
C LEU A 32 1.26 -8.92 -3.47
N MET A 33 1.42 -7.85 -2.68
CA MET A 33 0.88 -6.53 -2.99
C MET A 33 1.86 -5.47 -2.48
N GLU A 34 1.75 -4.26 -3.02
CA GLU A 34 2.56 -3.12 -2.60
C GLU A 34 2.37 -2.78 -1.11
N SER A 35 3.48 -2.47 -0.42
CA SER A 35 3.52 -2.17 1.01
C SER A 35 2.50 -1.12 1.46
N THR A 36 2.36 -0.02 0.72
CA THR A 36 1.42 1.08 1.03
C THR A 36 -0.04 0.64 0.93
N SER A 37 -0.37 -0.21 -0.04
CA SER A 37 -1.68 -0.81 -0.22
C SER A 37 -1.96 -1.85 0.89
N ILE A 38 -0.96 -2.63 1.28
CA ILE A 38 -1.09 -3.56 2.42
C ILE A 38 -1.39 -2.76 3.70
N GLU A 39 -0.61 -1.71 3.99
CA GLU A 39 -0.85 -0.80 5.12
C GLU A 39 -2.27 -0.24 5.12
N TYR A 40 -2.77 0.15 3.95
CA TYR A 40 -4.13 0.67 3.80
C TYR A 40 -5.19 -0.37 4.19
N HIS A 41 -5.05 -1.61 3.72
CA HIS A 41 -6.02 -2.68 3.93
C HIS A 41 -6.00 -3.23 5.36
N ILE A 42 -4.81 -3.45 5.96
CA ILE A 42 -4.71 -3.99 7.33
C ILE A 42 -5.30 -3.06 8.39
N VAL A 43 -5.27 -1.74 8.16
CA VAL A 43 -5.86 -0.75 9.07
C VAL A 43 -7.40 -0.80 9.05
N ARG A 44 -7.99 -1.29 7.96
CA ARG A 44 -9.45 -1.35 7.74
C ARG A 44 -10.04 -2.73 7.99
N GLU A 45 -9.26 -3.79 7.76
CA GLU A 45 -9.70 -5.18 7.80
C GLU A 45 -8.86 -5.95 8.83
N CYS A 46 -9.44 -6.20 10.01
CA CYS A 46 -8.66 -6.64 11.18
C CYS A 46 -8.17 -8.08 11.08
N ASN A 47 -8.74 -8.85 10.15
CA ASN A 47 -8.37 -10.25 9.90
C ASN A 47 -7.19 -10.36 8.92
N LEU A 48 -6.77 -9.25 8.30
CA LEU A 48 -5.59 -9.22 7.43
C LEU A 48 -4.34 -8.92 8.25
N LYS A 49 -3.24 -9.56 7.89
CA LYS A 49 -1.91 -9.32 8.47
C LYS A 49 -0.86 -9.21 7.37
N LYS A 50 0.10 -8.31 7.56
CA LYS A 50 1.32 -8.29 6.75
C LYS A 50 2.17 -9.52 7.11
N VAL A 51 2.76 -10.16 6.11
CA VAL A 51 3.67 -11.28 6.29
C VAL A 51 5.03 -10.87 5.73
N GLY A 52 6.08 -10.99 6.55
CA GLY A 52 7.46 -10.68 6.16
C GLY A 52 7.77 -9.19 5.99
N GLU A 53 8.97 -8.92 5.48
CA GLU A 53 9.48 -7.59 5.17
C GLU A 53 9.26 -7.22 3.70
N PRO A 54 9.32 -5.92 3.33
CA PRO A 54 9.24 -5.51 1.93
C PRO A 54 10.34 -6.17 1.09
N LEU A 55 9.98 -6.63 -0.10
CA LEU A 55 10.93 -7.26 -1.03
C LEU A 55 11.88 -6.23 -1.66
N ASP A 56 11.40 -5.01 -1.83
CA ASP A 56 12.13 -3.88 -2.39
C ASP A 56 11.66 -2.56 -1.77
N GLU A 57 12.41 -1.50 -2.04
CA GLU A 57 12.04 -0.13 -1.72
C GLU A 57 11.79 0.62 -3.02
N LYS A 58 10.51 0.90 -3.30
CA LYS A 58 10.05 1.64 -4.47
C LYS A 58 9.15 2.78 -4.02
N GLY A 59 9.21 3.89 -4.75
CA GLY A 59 8.38 5.07 -4.52
C GLY A 59 7.47 5.37 -5.71
N TYR A 60 6.37 6.07 -5.44
CA TYR A 60 5.52 6.61 -6.50
C TYR A 60 6.16 7.84 -7.15
N GLY A 61 6.00 7.95 -8.47
CA GLY A 61 6.41 9.12 -9.25
C GLY A 61 5.26 9.65 -10.10
N ILE A 62 5.28 10.95 -10.38
CA ILE A 62 4.33 11.60 -11.30
C ILE A 62 5.04 11.77 -12.64
N ALA A 63 4.62 11.00 -13.64
CA ALA A 63 5.19 11.07 -14.97
C ALA A 63 4.73 12.34 -15.71
N MET A 64 5.66 12.99 -16.41
CA MET A 64 5.40 14.19 -17.20
C MET A 64 5.92 14.00 -18.62
N VAL A 65 5.34 14.74 -19.58
CA VAL A 65 5.85 14.73 -20.96
C VAL A 65 7.31 15.19 -21.00
N LYS A 66 8.08 14.59 -21.90
CA LYS A 66 9.49 14.94 -22.07
C LYS A 66 9.60 16.44 -22.40
N ASN A 67 10.58 17.10 -21.78
CA ASN A 67 10.83 18.54 -21.94
C ASN A 67 9.67 19.45 -21.51
N TRP A 68 8.81 19.01 -20.59
CA TRP A 68 7.79 19.88 -20.03
C TRP A 68 8.42 21.04 -19.25
N PRO A 69 8.14 22.31 -19.60
CA PRO A 69 8.86 23.46 -19.07
C PRO A 69 8.62 23.73 -17.58
N TYR A 70 7.62 23.09 -16.96
CA TYR A 70 7.27 23.30 -15.55
C TYR A 70 7.75 22.18 -14.63
N ARG A 71 8.45 21.17 -15.15
CA ARG A 71 8.91 20.01 -14.37
C ARG A 71 9.69 20.44 -13.12
N ASP A 72 10.63 21.36 -13.28
CA ASP A 72 11.48 21.81 -12.17
C ASP A 72 10.68 22.62 -11.14
N LYS A 73 9.75 23.47 -11.59
CA LYS A 73 8.85 24.22 -10.69
C LYS A 73 7.95 23.27 -9.90
N PHE A 74 7.42 22.23 -10.55
CA PHE A 74 6.60 21.22 -9.88
C PHE A 74 7.40 20.44 -8.84
N ASN A 75 8.61 20.00 -9.20
CA ASN A 75 9.48 19.27 -8.28
C ASN A 75 9.85 20.12 -7.05
N ASN A 76 10.16 21.41 -7.25
CA ASN A 76 10.44 22.32 -6.15
C ASN A 76 9.23 22.50 -5.22
N ALA A 77 8.03 22.65 -5.76
CA ALA A 77 6.82 22.71 -4.95
C ALA A 77 6.55 21.41 -4.19
N LEU A 78 6.82 20.25 -4.80
CA LEU A 78 6.70 18.95 -4.13
C LEU A 78 7.69 18.81 -2.97
N LEU A 79 8.93 19.25 -3.15
CA LEU A 79 9.96 19.28 -2.10
C LEU A 79 9.54 20.20 -0.95
N GLU A 80 9.02 21.39 -1.25
CA GLU A 80 8.52 22.31 -0.23
C GLU A 80 7.39 21.68 0.61
N LEU A 81 6.44 21.00 -0.04
CA LEU A 81 5.37 20.28 0.67
C LEU A 81 5.90 19.14 1.55
N GLN A 82 6.98 18.47 1.12
CA GLN A 82 7.64 17.43 1.89
C GLN A 82 8.36 18.01 3.12
N GLU A 83 9.15 19.07 2.94
CA GLU A 83 9.88 19.76 4.01
C GLU A 83 8.94 20.35 5.07
N GLN A 84 7.79 20.90 4.64
CA GLN A 84 6.73 21.41 5.53
C GLN A 84 5.93 20.28 6.22
N GLY A 85 6.20 19.02 5.91
CA GLY A 85 5.50 17.85 6.43
C GLY A 85 4.04 17.73 5.99
N VAL A 86 3.62 18.49 4.95
CA VAL A 86 2.24 18.47 4.44
C VAL A 86 1.90 17.07 3.93
N LEU A 87 2.81 16.46 3.16
CA LEU A 87 2.61 15.12 2.61
C LEU A 87 2.46 14.06 3.71
N ALA A 88 3.24 14.17 4.80
CA ALA A 88 3.13 13.26 5.94
C ALA A 88 1.78 13.41 6.65
N ARG A 89 1.31 14.64 6.86
CA ARG A 89 -0.03 14.89 7.42
C ARG A 89 -1.14 14.34 6.54
N LEU A 90 -1.01 14.50 5.22
CA LEU A 90 -1.96 13.92 4.27
C LEU A 90 -1.96 12.39 4.33
N LYS A 91 -0.79 11.74 4.34
CA LYS A 91 -0.70 10.28 4.50
C LYS A 91 -1.40 9.85 5.78
N ASN A 92 -1.11 10.48 6.92
CA ASN A 92 -1.75 10.13 8.19
C ASN A 92 -3.27 10.29 8.15
N LYS A 93 -3.75 11.41 7.63
CA LYS A 93 -5.18 11.68 7.49
C LYS A 93 -5.89 10.58 6.68
N TRP A 94 -5.35 10.22 5.51
CA TRP A 94 -6.02 9.28 4.62
C TRP A 94 -5.83 7.80 5.02
N TRP A 95 -4.70 7.44 5.64
CA TRP A 95 -4.46 6.07 6.07
C TRP A 95 -5.00 5.76 7.47
N ASN A 96 -4.86 6.69 8.42
CA ASN A 96 -5.03 6.45 9.86
C ASN A 96 -6.18 7.23 10.51
N GLU A 97 -6.75 8.25 9.86
CA GLU A 97 -7.90 8.98 10.40
C GLU A 97 -9.18 8.66 9.61
N VAL A 98 -9.12 8.73 8.27
CA VAL A 98 -10.27 8.52 7.39
C VAL A 98 -10.47 7.02 7.13
N GLY A 99 -11.48 6.44 7.77
CA GLY A 99 -11.82 5.01 7.64
C GLY A 99 -10.96 4.07 8.50
N ALA A 100 -10.05 4.64 9.29
CA ALA A 100 -9.16 3.93 10.21
C ALA A 100 -9.66 4.06 11.65
N GLY A 101 -10.69 3.27 11.94
CA GLY A 101 -11.28 3.14 13.26
C GLY A 101 -12.04 1.84 13.46
N VAL A 102 -12.04 0.97 12.43
CA VAL A 102 -12.76 -0.29 12.43
C VAL A 102 -12.03 -1.32 13.30
N CYS A 103 -10.70 -1.32 13.25
CA CYS A 103 -9.87 -2.22 14.03
C CYS A 103 -9.44 -1.56 15.33
N LYS A 104 -10.28 -1.68 16.36
CA LYS A 104 -9.80 -1.53 17.74
C LYS A 104 -8.73 -2.58 17.94
N LYS A 105 -7.46 -2.15 18.04
CA LYS A 105 -6.41 -3.03 18.54
C LYS A 105 -6.84 -3.44 19.95
N ASN A 106 -7.46 -4.61 20.08
CA ASN A 106 -7.43 -5.32 21.34
C ASN A 106 -5.98 -5.77 21.50
N LEU A 107 -5.14 -4.84 21.95
CA LEU A 107 -3.91 -5.15 22.64
C LEU A 107 -4.35 -5.80 23.96
N THR A 108 -4.82 -7.05 23.89
CA THR A 108 -4.63 -7.95 25.01
C THR A 108 -3.13 -8.04 25.17
N ALA A 109 -2.62 -7.25 26.10
CA ALA A 109 -1.31 -7.44 26.68
C ALA A 109 -1.27 -8.90 27.15
N VAL A 110 -0.68 -9.76 26.33
CA VAL A 110 -0.24 -11.06 26.78
C VAL A 110 0.90 -10.74 27.73
N LYS A 111 0.57 -10.86 29.02
CA LYS A 111 1.47 -10.79 30.14
C LYS A 111 2.44 -11.96 30.10
#